data_AF-A0A016TCT4-F1
#
_entry.id   AF-A0A016TCT4-F1
#
_cell.length_a   1.000
_cell.length_b   1.000
_cell.length_c   1.000
_cell.angle_alpha   90.00
_cell.angle_beta   90.00
_cell.angle_gamma   90.00
#
_symmetry.space_group_name_H-M   'P 1'
#
loop_
_entity.id
_entity.type
_entity.pdbx_description
1 polymer ?
#
loop_
_entity_poly.entity_id
_entity_poly.type
_entity_poly.pdbx_seq_one_letter_code
_entity_poly.pdbx_strand_id
1 'polypeptide(L)'
;MKFLLGAGVSAVITFIFISISLFTQGWVTASITQFGVTIKQSSGIFPWACVSENVCNLFWEYADGWAIVLFLGILFAWILQFFAVAAVILSL
;
A
#
# COMPACT_ATOMS: atom_id res chain seq x y z
N MET A 1 -25.14 16.34 12.57
CA MET A 1 -25.25 15.73 11.23
C MET A 1 -24.18 16.21 10.24
N LYS A 2 -23.92 17.52 10.06
CA LYS A 2 -22.86 18.00 9.13
C LYS A 2 -21.46 17.45 9.42
N PHE A 3 -21.05 17.39 10.71
CA PHE A 3 -19.76 16.83 11.12
C PHE A 3 -19.64 15.31 10.89
N LEU A 4 -20.75 14.56 11.02
CA LEU A 4 -20.78 13.12 10.77
C LEU A 4 -20.60 12.81 9.28
N LEU A 5 -21.25 13.59 8.41
CA LEU A 5 -21.07 13.47 6.96
C LEU A 5 -19.63 13.78 6.54
N GLY A 6 -19.05 14.84 7.09
CA GLY A 6 -17.64 15.18 6.83
C GLY A 6 -16.67 14.08 7.28
N ALA A 7 -16.85 13.55 8.48
CA ALA A 7 -16.04 12.45 8.99
C ALA A 7 -16.20 11.16 8.15
N GLY A 8 -17.43 10.85 7.72
CA GLY A 8 -17.70 9.70 6.85
C GLY A 8 -17.02 9.82 5.49
N VAL A 9 -17.14 10.98 4.83
CA VAL A 9 -16.45 11.24 3.55
C VAL A 9 -14.94 11.14 3.72
N SER A 10 -14.38 11.73 4.78
CA SER A 10 -12.96 11.61 5.08
C SER A 10 -12.53 10.15 5.26
N ALA A 11 -13.30 9.35 6.00
CA ALA A 11 -12.99 7.95 6.26
C ALA A 11 -12.98 7.12 4.97
N VAL A 12 -13.93 7.36 4.06
CA VAL A 12 -13.98 6.69 2.74
C VAL A 12 -12.77 7.08 1.89
N ILE A 13 -12.42 8.37 1.83
CA ILE A 13 -11.25 8.83 1.09
C ILE A 13 -9.98 8.17 1.63
N THR A 14 -9.77 8.16 2.93
CA THR A 14 -8.62 7.51 3.56
C THR A 14 -8.57 6.01 3.25
N PHE A 15 -9.71 5.32 3.26
CA PHE A 15 -9.78 3.89 2.89
C PHE A 15 -9.34 3.64 1.45
N ILE A 16 -9.76 4.50 0.51
CA ILE A 16 -9.33 4.42 -0.90
C ILE A 16 -7.82 4.60 -1.00
N PHE A 17 -7.26 5.62 -0.34
CA PHE A 17 -5.82 5.86 -0.37
C PHE A 17 -5.02 4.70 0.22
N ILE A 18 -5.42 4.16 1.37
CA ILE A 18 -4.74 2.99 1.97
C ILE A 18 -4.82 1.77 1.03
N SER A 19 -5.94 1.57 0.35
CA SER A 19 -6.09 0.48 -0.62
C SER A 19 -5.16 0.67 -1.82
N ILE A 20 -5.13 1.87 -2.41
CA ILE A 20 -4.21 2.18 -3.51
C ILE A 20 -2.77 1.99 -3.06
N SER A 21 -2.43 2.47 -1.87
CA SER A 21 -1.11 2.27 -1.28
C SER A 21 -0.81 0.78 -1.11
N LEU A 22 -1.70 -0.05 -0.56
CA LEU A 22 -1.41 -1.49 -0.38
C LEU A 22 -1.13 -2.21 -1.71
N PHE A 23 -1.86 -1.87 -2.77
CA PHE A 23 -1.80 -2.56 -4.06
C PHE A 23 -0.89 -1.88 -5.11
N THR A 24 -0.26 -0.76 -4.79
CA THR A 24 0.63 -0.08 -5.75
C THR A 24 1.92 -0.86 -5.97
N GLN A 25 2.38 -0.85 -7.22
CA GLN A 25 3.64 -1.46 -7.65
C GLN A 25 4.87 -0.57 -7.37
N GLY A 26 4.65 0.71 -7.04
CA GLY A 26 5.71 1.69 -6.84
C GLY A 26 5.65 2.36 -5.48
N TRP A 27 6.06 1.64 -4.44
CA TRP A 27 6.28 2.25 -3.12
C TRP A 27 7.60 3.00 -3.04
N VAL A 28 8.67 2.38 -3.56
CA VAL A 28 10.01 2.95 -3.57
C VAL A 28 10.62 2.74 -4.94
N THR A 29 11.07 3.82 -5.56
CA THR A 29 11.93 3.79 -6.74
C THR A 29 13.38 3.91 -6.30
N ALA A 30 14.12 2.81 -6.37
CA ALA A 30 15.55 2.78 -6.10
C ALA A 30 16.31 2.53 -7.40
N SER A 31 17.38 3.29 -7.67
CA SER A 31 18.27 3.04 -8.79
C SER A 31 19.53 2.35 -8.29
N ILE A 32 19.76 1.09 -8.68
CA ILE A 32 21.00 0.38 -8.39
C ILE A 32 21.89 0.44 -9.64
N THR A 33 23.11 0.94 -9.50
CA THR A 33 24.13 0.87 -10.56
C THR A 33 25.01 -0.34 -10.32
N GLN A 34 24.91 -1.36 -11.19
CA GLN A 34 25.75 -2.54 -11.11
C GLN A 34 26.48 -2.70 -12.46
N PHE A 35 27.81 -2.81 -12.43
CA PHE A 35 28.66 -2.92 -13.63
C PHE A 35 28.42 -1.83 -14.70
N GLY A 36 28.11 -0.59 -14.29
CA GLY A 36 27.85 0.53 -15.21
C GLY A 36 26.44 0.56 -15.80
N VAL A 37 25.56 -0.37 -15.42
CA VAL A 37 24.15 -0.40 -15.82
C VAL A 37 23.28 0.09 -14.65
N THR A 38 22.48 1.13 -14.87
CA THR A 38 21.52 1.65 -13.88
C THR A 38 20.21 0.89 -14.01
N ILE A 39 19.87 0.08 -13.01
CA ILE A 39 18.60 -0.64 -12.92
C ILE A 39 17.67 0.14 -11.99
N LYS A 40 16.53 0.58 -12.49
CA LYS A 40 15.45 1.13 -11.67
C LYS A 40 14.67 -0.04 -11.07
N GLN A 41 14.74 -0.20 -9.77
CA GLN A 41 13.91 -1.11 -8.98
C GLN A 41 12.70 -0.35 -8.47
N SER A 42 11.53 -0.96 -8.56
CA SER A 42 10.28 -0.42 -8.05
C SER A 42 9.69 -1.45 -7.09
N SER A 43 9.99 -1.36 -5.79
CA SER A 43 9.42 -2.31 -4.84
C SER A 43 7.97 -1.91 -4.55
N GLY A 44 7.02 -2.81 -4.82
CA GLY A 44 5.66 -2.76 -4.29
C GLY A 44 5.57 -3.46 -2.94
N ILE A 45 4.40 -3.39 -2.28
CA ILE A 45 4.14 -4.06 -1.00
C ILE A 45 3.26 -5.30 -1.14
N PHE A 46 2.20 -5.27 -1.96
CA PHE A 46 1.39 -6.47 -2.18
C PHE A 46 0.64 -6.45 -3.52
N PRO A 47 0.50 -7.60 -4.21
CA PRO A 47 1.30 -8.83 -4.07
C PRO A 47 2.67 -8.70 -4.75
N TRP A 48 3.03 -7.52 -5.24
CA TRP A 48 4.13 -7.32 -6.19
C TRP A 48 5.43 -6.89 -5.50
N ALA A 49 6.54 -7.50 -5.88
CA ALA A 49 7.88 -6.92 -5.77
C ALA A 49 8.48 -6.83 -7.18
N CYS A 50 8.70 -5.61 -7.67
CA CYS A 50 9.30 -5.39 -8.99
C CYS A 50 10.78 -5.03 -8.88
N VAL A 51 11.62 -5.94 -9.35
CA VAL A 51 13.08 -5.77 -9.39
C VAL A 51 13.47 -4.88 -10.59
N SER A 52 12.62 -4.81 -11.63
CA SER A 52 12.74 -3.84 -12.72
C SER A 52 11.37 -3.54 -13.34
N GLU A 53 11.29 -2.52 -14.22
CA GLU A 53 10.04 -2.15 -14.95
C GLU A 53 9.40 -3.34 -15.69
N ASN A 54 10.17 -4.36 -16.08
CA ASN A 54 9.69 -5.54 -16.81
C ASN A 54 9.74 -6.85 -16.00
N VAL A 55 10.21 -6.82 -14.75
CA VAL A 55 10.36 -8.01 -13.91
C VAL A 55 9.71 -7.77 -12.55
N CYS A 56 8.47 -8.23 -12.43
CA CYS A 56 7.73 -8.29 -11.18
C CYS A 56 7.55 -9.75 -10.78
N ASN A 57 7.72 -10.01 -9.49
CA ASN A 57 7.43 -11.31 -8.90
C ASN A 57 6.59 -11.12 -7.63
N LEU A 58 6.30 -12.22 -6.94
CA LEU A 58 5.62 -12.19 -5.66
C LEU A 58 6.48 -11.47 -4.61
N PHE A 59 5.85 -10.54 -3.90
CA PHE A 59 6.42 -9.75 -2.82
C PHE A 59 7.21 -10.63 -1.83
N TRP A 60 6.62 -11.76 -1.43
CA TRP A 60 7.19 -12.69 -0.46
C TRP A 60 8.53 -13.33 -0.87
N GLU A 61 8.86 -13.34 -2.16
CA GLU A 61 10.14 -13.88 -2.63
C GLU A 61 11.30 -12.90 -2.43
N TYR A 62 11.01 -11.60 -2.29
CA TYR A 62 12.01 -10.54 -2.17
C TYR A 62 11.83 -9.67 -0.93
N ALA A 63 10.83 -9.96 -0.08
CA ALA A 63 10.52 -9.16 1.08
C ALA A 63 11.63 -9.26 2.14
N ASP A 64 12.23 -8.13 2.49
CA ASP A 64 13.13 -8.01 3.63
C ASP A 64 12.32 -7.78 4.93
N GLY A 65 13.00 -7.81 6.08
CA GLY A 65 12.35 -7.63 7.38
C GLY A 65 11.58 -6.30 7.50
N TRP A 66 12.09 -5.23 6.88
CA TRP A 66 11.44 -3.92 6.89
C TRP A 66 10.19 -3.89 6.01
N ALA A 67 10.25 -4.48 4.82
CA ALA A 67 9.11 -4.59 3.93
C ALA A 67 7.97 -5.40 4.56
N ILE A 68 8.29 -6.50 5.26
CA ILE A 68 7.29 -7.30 5.99
C ILE A 68 6.62 -6.48 7.09
N VAL A 69 7.39 -5.72 7.87
CA VAL A 69 6.84 -4.84 8.93
C VAL A 69 5.93 -3.76 8.34
N LEU A 70 6.34 -3.14 7.22
CA LEU A 70 5.51 -2.16 6.52
C LEU A 70 4.22 -2.78 5.97
N PHE A 71 4.31 -3.96 5.35
CA PHE A 71 3.15 -4.73 4.88
C PHE A 71 2.15 -4.96 6.02
N LEU A 72 2.62 -5.47 7.17
CA LEU A 72 1.77 -5.73 8.33
C LEU A 72 1.16 -4.44 8.89
N GLY A 73 1.92 -3.34 8.93
CA GLY A 73 1.43 -2.04 9.40
C GLY A 73 0.31 -1.49 8.51
N ILE A 74 0.47 -1.55 7.19
CA ILE A 74 -0.55 -1.09 6.24
C ILE A 74 -1.75 -2.02 6.23
N LEU A 75 -1.54 -3.34 6.32
CA LEU A 75 -2.61 -4.32 6.43
C LEU A 75 -3.47 -4.05 7.67
N PHE A 76 -2.83 -3.79 8.81
CA PHE A 76 -3.53 -3.44 10.04
C PHE A 76 -4.31 -2.13 9.90
N ALA A 77 -3.70 -1.09 9.32
CA ALA A 77 -4.37 0.18 9.04
C ALA A 77 -5.59 0.00 8.11
N TRP A 78 -5.44 -0.84 7.07
CA TRP A 78 -6.51 -1.17 6.13
C TRP A 78 -7.68 -1.87 6.82
N ILE A 79 -7.41 -2.86 7.68
CA ILE A 79 -8.43 -3.58 8.44
C ILE A 79 -9.20 -2.62 9.36
N LEU A 80 -8.50 -1.78 10.12
CA LEU A 80 -9.14 -0.80 11.00
C LEU A 80 -10.01 0.18 10.21
N GLN A 81 -9.49 0.68 9.09
CA GLN A 81 -10.22 1.63 8.26
C GLN A 81 -11.45 0.99 7.59
N PHE A 82 -11.37 -0.27 7.19
CA PHE A 82 -12.51 -1.03 6.68
C PHE A 82 -13.65 -1.08 7.71
N PHE A 83 -13.35 -1.43 8.97
CA PHE A 83 -14.36 -1.45 10.02
C PHE A 83 -14.92 -0.07 10.34
N ALA A 84 -14.09 0.99 10.29
CA ALA A 84 -14.56 2.36 10.46
C ALA A 84 -15.57 2.77 9.37
N VAL A 85 -15.28 2.45 8.10
CA VAL A 85 -16.20 2.71 6.98
C VAL A 85 -17.49 1.88 7.13
N ALA A 86 -17.38 0.60 7.49
CA ALA A 86 -18.55 -0.25 7.73
C ALA A 86 -19.46 0.30 8.84
N ALA A 87 -18.87 0.77 9.95
CA ALA A 87 -19.61 1.39 11.05
C ALA A 87 -20.33 2.68 10.60
N VAL A 88 -19.69 3.52 9.78
CA VAL A 88 -20.31 4.72 9.22
C VAL A 88 -21.51 4.36 8.36
N ILE A 89 -21.37 3.39 7.45
CA ILE A 89 -22.45 2.94 6.56
C ILE A 89 -23.62 2.37 7.37
N LEU A 90 -23.36 1.60 8.42
CA LEU A 90 -24.40 1.03 9.30
C LEU A 90 -25.08 2.08 10.19
N SER A 91 -24.47 3.25 10.38
CA SER A 91 -25.01 4.35 11.18
C SER A 91 -25.81 5.39 10.38
N LEU A 92 -25.80 5.27 9.04
CA LEU A 92 -26.53 6.09 8.08
C LEU A 92 -27.97 5.58 7.92
#